data_AF-A0A970QHJ9-F1
#
_entry.id   AF-A0A970QHJ9-F1
#
_cell.length_a   1.000
_cell.length_b   1.000
_cell.length_c   1.000
_cell.angle_alpha   90.00
_cell.angle_beta   90.00
_cell.angle_gamma   90.00
#
_symmetry.space_group_name_H-M   'P 1'
#
loop_
_entity.id
_entity.type
_entity.pdbx_description
1 polymer ?
#
loop_
_entity_poly.entity_id
_entity_poly.type
_entity_poly.pdbx_seq_one_letter_code
_entity_poly.pdbx_strand_id
1 'polypeptide(L)'
;MRTILCRTAILLFVFGSGIFLAGCFENAKLETAPASIAFSSGQLERRLTLSNSGARAFDWSLDTLVRDSEDDPWREESLDWLIPSKSSGTLKPGVENLTLSIDPME
;
A
#
# COMPACT_ATOMS: atom_id res chain seq x y z
N MET A 1 16.11 35.47 16.99
CA MET A 1 15.89 34.66 15.77
C MET A 1 17.10 33.77 15.55
N ARG A 2 16.90 32.45 15.62
CA ARG A 2 17.72 31.33 15.11
C ARG A 2 19.24 31.56 14.94
N THR A 3 20.03 30.90 15.80
CA THR A 3 20.97 29.79 15.48
C THR A 3 22.27 29.81 16.30
N ILE A 4 22.77 28.59 16.55
CA ILE A 4 24.15 28.19 16.88
C ILE A 4 24.47 27.97 18.37
N LEU A 5 25.12 26.83 18.62
CA LEU A 5 25.77 26.33 19.84
C LEU A 5 24.94 25.42 20.77
N CYS A 6 24.93 24.13 20.45
CA CYS A 6 25.21 23.12 21.47
C CYS A 6 26.17 22.05 20.90
N ARG A 7 27.26 22.55 20.30
CA ARG A 7 28.45 21.77 19.87
C ARG A 7 29.48 21.77 20.99
N THR A 8 29.16 21.24 22.18
CA THR A 8 30.19 20.99 23.22
C THR A 8 29.59 20.17 24.35
N ALA A 9 29.68 18.85 24.24
CA ALA A 9 29.71 17.93 25.38
C ALA A 9 30.06 16.52 24.88
N ILE A 10 31.21 16.40 24.21
CA ILE A 10 31.93 15.13 24.12
C ILE A 10 32.98 15.22 25.22
N LEU A 11 32.97 14.25 26.13
CA LEU A 11 34.01 13.81 27.07
C LEU A 11 33.49 13.75 28.51
N LEU A 12 32.93 12.58 28.87
CA LEU A 12 33.24 11.80 30.08
C LEU A 12 32.08 10.84 30.38
N PHE A 13 32.13 9.65 29.78
CA PHE A 13 31.83 8.35 30.40
C PHE A 13 31.92 7.26 29.33
N VAL A 14 33.11 6.68 29.19
CA VAL A 14 33.32 5.42 28.46
C VAL A 14 33.11 4.29 29.48
N PHE A 15 32.45 3.22 29.05
CA PHE A 15 32.10 1.96 29.72
C PHE A 15 30.67 1.83 30.28
N GLY A 16 29.79 1.26 29.46
CA GLY A 16 28.53 0.65 29.90
C GLY A 16 27.34 1.05 29.04
N SER A 17 26.83 0.10 28.25
CA SER A 17 25.58 0.21 27.49
C SER A 17 25.65 1.02 26.18
N GLY A 18 26.44 0.48 25.24
CA GLY A 18 26.11 0.63 23.83
C GLY A 18 24.79 -0.06 23.53
N ILE A 19 23.71 0.69 23.52
CA ILE A 19 22.52 0.36 22.73
C ILE A 19 22.15 1.65 22.00
N PHE A 20 22.79 1.86 20.86
CA PHE A 20 22.15 2.64 19.81
C PHE A 20 20.90 1.84 19.44
N LEU A 21 19.75 2.20 20.03
CA LEU A 21 18.45 1.88 19.45
C LEU A 21 18.37 2.69 18.14
N ALA A 22 19.12 2.25 17.13
CA ALA A 22 18.79 2.53 15.75
C ALA A 22 17.46 1.80 15.52
N GLY A 23 16.37 2.43 15.97
CA GLY A 23 15.02 1.96 15.74
C GLY A 23 14.88 1.88 14.23
N CYS A 24 14.86 0.65 13.71
CA CYS A 24 14.52 0.40 12.33
C CYS A 24 13.03 0.75 12.22
N PHE A 25 12.74 2.02 11.94
CA PHE A 25 11.37 2.45 11.69
C PHE A 25 10.99 1.85 10.33
N GLU A 26 10.33 0.70 10.35
CA GLU A 26 9.79 0.11 9.14
C GLU A 26 8.75 1.08 8.57
N ASN A 27 9.05 1.61 7.39
CA ASN A 27 8.13 2.44 6.65
C ASN A 27 6.88 1.65 6.26
N ALA A 28 5.79 2.34 5.96
CA ALA A 28 4.64 1.74 5.31
C ALA A 28 5.08 0.95 4.07
N LYS A 29 4.55 -0.26 3.90
CA LYS A 29 4.88 -1.13 2.77
C LYS A 29 3.61 -1.81 2.27
N LEU A 30 3.17 -1.46 1.07
CA LEU A 30 2.01 -2.06 0.42
C LEU A 30 2.42 -3.35 -0.31
N GLU A 31 1.67 -4.41 -0.05
CA GLU A 31 1.70 -5.67 -0.80
C GLU A 31 0.27 -6.03 -1.22
N THR A 32 0.11 -6.68 -2.37
CA THR A 32 -1.20 -7.11 -2.88
C THR A 32 -1.19 -8.59 -3.25
N ALA A 33 -2.33 -9.26 -3.04
CA ALA A 33 -2.50 -10.66 -3.43
C ALA A 33 -3.96 -10.95 -3.85
N PRO A 34 -4.18 -11.65 -4.98
CA PRO A 34 -3.19 -12.04 -5.99
C PRO A 34 -2.77 -10.85 -6.86
N ALA A 35 -1.63 -10.98 -7.56
CA ALA A 35 -1.14 -9.96 -8.50
C ALA A 35 -1.95 -9.90 -9.82
N SER A 36 -2.72 -10.95 -10.11
CA SER A 36 -3.62 -11.03 -11.26
C SER A 36 -4.90 -11.75 -10.87
N ILE A 37 -6.02 -11.26 -11.37
CA ILE A 37 -7.35 -11.81 -11.13
C ILE A 37 -7.99 -12.04 -12.50
N ALA A 38 -8.41 -13.28 -12.75
CA ALA A 38 -9.24 -13.63 -13.88
C ALA A 38 -10.63 -14.02 -13.36
N PHE A 39 -11.67 -13.52 -14.01
CA PHE A 39 -13.05 -13.94 -13.77
C PHE A 39 -13.38 -15.03 -14.79
N SER A 40 -13.82 -16.20 -14.30
CA SER A 40 -14.30 -17.28 -15.16
C SER A 40 -15.82 -17.21 -15.31
N SER A 41 -16.37 -17.92 -16.29
CA SER A 41 -17.82 -18.02 -16.49
C SER A 41 -18.56 -18.36 -15.19
N GLY A 42 -19.52 -17.53 -14.80
CA GLY A 42 -20.34 -17.71 -13.60
C GLY A 42 -19.70 -17.25 -12.28
N GLN A 43 -18.46 -16.75 -12.29
CA GLN A 43 -17.87 -16.11 -11.12
C GLN A 43 -17.99 -14.60 -11.23
N LEU A 44 -18.84 -14.02 -10.39
CA LEU A 44 -19.10 -12.58 -10.36
C LEU A 44 -18.30 -11.85 -9.29
N GLU A 45 -17.63 -12.56 -8.39
CA GLU A 45 -16.87 -11.94 -7.30
C GLU A 45 -15.46 -12.54 -7.16
N ARG A 46 -14.51 -11.66 -6.87
CA ARG A 46 -13.11 -12.01 -6.56
C ARG A 46 -12.62 -11.19 -5.38
N ARG A 47 -11.59 -11.71 -4.71
CA ARG A 47 -10.97 -11.03 -3.57
C ARG A 47 -9.58 -10.55 -3.94
N LEU A 48 -9.31 -9.29 -3.62
CA LEU A 48 -7.99 -8.70 -3.60
C LEU A 48 -7.64 -8.37 -2.14
N THR A 49 -6.52 -8.88 -1.66
CA THR A 49 -5.99 -8.56 -0.34
C THR A 49 -4.94 -7.48 -0.47
N LEU A 50 -5.11 -6.39 0.28
CA LEU A 50 -4.09 -5.38 0.53
C LEU A 50 -3.43 -5.71 1.87
N SER A 51 -2.11 -5.70 1.92
CA SER A 51 -1.34 -5.85 3.15
C SER A 51 -0.42 -4.66 3.36
N ASN A 52 -0.41 -4.15 4.58
CA ASN A 52 0.61 -3.25 5.07
C ASN A 52 1.54 -4.03 6.00
N SER A 53 2.68 -4.47 5.46
CA SER A 53 3.72 -5.17 6.21
C SER A 53 4.68 -4.22 6.95
N GLY A 54 4.45 -2.91 6.84
CA GLY A 54 5.18 -1.88 7.57
C GLY A 54 4.59 -1.52 8.93
N ALA A 55 5.29 -0.67 9.68
CA ALA A 55 4.87 -0.27 11.03
C ALA A 55 3.98 1.00 11.07
N ARG A 56 3.75 1.66 9.93
CA ARG A 56 2.98 2.92 9.83
C ARG A 56 1.79 2.77 8.89
N ALA A 57 0.68 3.41 9.23
CA ALA A 57 -0.48 3.51 8.34
C ALA A 57 -0.18 4.40 7.13
N PHE A 58 -0.87 4.17 6.02
CA PHE A 58 -0.84 5.00 4.82
C PHE A 58 -2.21 5.09 4.17
N ASP A 59 -2.44 6.16 3.41
CA ASP A 59 -3.64 6.33 2.59
C ASP A 59 -3.43 5.70 1.22
N TRP A 60 -4.46 5.06 0.69
CA TRP A 60 -4.43 4.35 -0.59
C TRP A 60 -5.62 4.73 -1.46
N SER A 61 -5.42 4.65 -2.78
CA SER A 61 -6.45 4.74 -3.81
C SER A 61 -6.31 3.57 -4.78
N LEU A 62 -7.40 3.22 -5.44
CA LEU A 62 -7.47 2.23 -6.50
C LEU A 62 -7.91 2.95 -7.78
N ASP A 63 -7.02 2.98 -8.76
CA ASP A 63 -7.26 3.55 -10.07
C ASP A 63 -7.43 2.42 -11.09
N THR A 64 -8.37 2.60 -12.02
CA THR A 64 -8.63 1.62 -13.09
C THR A 64 -7.86 1.99 -14.33
N LEU A 65 -6.97 1.10 -14.76
CA LEU A 65 -6.17 1.23 -15.97
C LEU A 65 -6.52 0.12 -16.95
N VAL A 66 -6.64 0.47 -18.22
CA VAL A 66 -6.98 -0.45 -19.31
C VAL A 66 -5.92 -0.37 -20.40
N ARG A 67 -5.69 -1.48 -21.09
CA ARG A 67 -4.92 -1.57 -22.35
C ARG A 67 -5.56 -2.64 -23.23
N ASP A 68 -5.57 -2.43 -24.54
CA ASP A 68 -6.22 -3.37 -25.47
C ASP A 68 -5.29 -4.54 -25.85
N SER A 69 -3.99 -4.30 -25.87
CA SER A 69 -2.96 -5.30 -26.11
C SER A 69 -1.78 -5.15 -25.14
N GLU A 70 -0.85 -6.11 -25.14
CA GLU A 70 0.33 -6.08 -24.28
C GLU A 70 1.28 -4.91 -24.60
N ASP A 71 1.32 -4.52 -25.87
CA ASP A 71 2.19 -3.46 -26.39
C ASP A 71 1.57 -2.06 -26.23
N ASP A 72 0.27 -1.97 -25.96
CA ASP A 72 -0.43 -0.69 -25.80
C ASP A 72 -0.11 -0.04 -24.44
N PRO A 73 -0.02 1.30 -24.39
CA PRO A 73 0.13 2.01 -23.13
C PRO A 73 -1.13 1.85 -22.27
N TRP A 74 -0.92 1.78 -20.95
CA TRP A 74 -2.01 1.89 -19.99
C TRP A 74 -2.68 3.26 -20.09
N ARG A 75 -4.01 3.28 -20.06
CA ARG A 75 -4.84 4.49 -20.00
C ARG A 75 -5.81 4.40 -18.83
N GLU A 76 -6.05 5.54 -18.19
CA GLU A 76 -7.12 5.66 -17.20
C GLU A 76 -8.48 5.61 -17.91
N GLU A 77 -9.29 4.63 -17.53
CA GLU A 77 -10.61 4.42 -18.11
C GLU A 77 -11.53 3.82 -17.03
N SER A 78 -12.75 4.33 -16.92
CA SER A 78 -13.75 3.78 -16.01
C SER A 78 -14.36 2.53 -16.64
N LEU A 79 -14.44 1.45 -15.87
CA LEU A 79 -15.08 0.21 -16.29
C LEU A 79 -16.40 0.04 -15.54
N ASP A 80 -17.52 0.29 -16.21
CA ASP A 80 -18.85 0.22 -15.59
C ASP A 80 -19.22 -1.20 -15.13
N TRP A 81 -18.60 -2.22 -15.73
CA TRP A 81 -18.82 -3.62 -15.37
C TRP A 81 -17.97 -4.10 -14.18
N LEU A 82 -16.98 -3.33 -13.70
CA LEU A 82 -16.09 -3.72 -12.60
C LEU A 82 -16.29 -2.84 -11.37
N ILE A 83 -16.87 -3.42 -10.32
CA ILE A 83 -17.30 -2.71 -9.12
C ILE A 83 -16.45 -3.14 -7.92
N PRO A 84 -15.44 -2.35 -7.50
CA PRO A 84 -14.70 -2.61 -6.28
C PRO A 84 -15.52 -2.21 -5.04
N SER A 85 -15.44 -2.99 -3.96
CA SER A 85 -16.11 -2.68 -2.69
C SER A 85 -15.64 -1.39 -2.04
N LYS A 86 -14.40 -0.97 -2.33
CA LYS A 86 -13.79 0.31 -1.95
C LYS A 86 -12.75 0.71 -2.99
N SER A 87 -12.65 2.01 -3.26
CA SER A 87 -11.64 2.59 -4.15
C SER A 87 -10.60 3.44 -3.42
N SER A 88 -10.75 3.66 -2.11
CA SER A 88 -9.75 4.35 -1.30
C SER A 88 -9.92 4.03 0.19
N GLY A 89 -8.90 4.34 0.98
CA GLY A 89 -8.96 4.21 2.42
C GLY A 89 -7.61 4.48 3.10
N THR A 90 -7.56 4.23 4.41
CA THR A 90 -6.33 4.26 5.19
C THR A 90 -6.02 2.86 5.67
N LEU A 91 -4.88 2.30 5.25
CA LEU A 91 -4.46 0.96 5.63
C LEU A 91 -3.47 1.02 6.80
N LYS A 92 -3.93 0.63 7.98
CA LYS A 92 -3.08 0.38 9.16
C LYS A 92 -2.23 -0.88 8.97
N PRO A 93 -1.14 -1.07 9.74
CA PRO A 93 -0.40 -2.33 9.75
C PRO A 93 -1.34 -3.53 9.87
N GLY A 94 -1.22 -4.51 8.97
CA GLY A 94 -2.14 -5.63 8.85
C GLY A 94 -2.67 -5.85 7.44
N VAL A 95 -3.90 -6.33 7.33
CA VAL A 95 -4.54 -6.71 6.06
C VAL A 95 -5.93 -6.12 5.92
N GLU A 96 -6.30 -5.79 4.68
CA GLU A 96 -7.64 -5.41 4.28
C GLU A 96 -8.04 -6.21 3.04
N ASN A 97 -9.30 -6.65 2.98
CA ASN A 97 -9.82 -7.39 1.82
C ASN A 97 -10.78 -6.50 1.05
N LEU A 98 -10.55 -6.41 -0.26
CA LEU A 98 -11.43 -5.79 -1.23
C LEU A 98 -12.16 -6.89 -2.00
N THR A 99 -13.47 -6.72 -2.15
CA THR A 99 -14.25 -7.54 -3.08
C THR A 99 -14.31 -6.80 -4.40
N LEU A 100 -13.96 -7.49 -5.49
CA LEU A 100 -14.14 -7.02 -6.86
C LEU A 100 -15.33 -7.79 -7.43
N SER A 101 -16.38 -7.06 -7.81
CA SER A 101 -17.59 -7.63 -8.39
C SER A 101 -17.69 -7.27 -9.87
N ILE A 102 -18.20 -8.20 -10.67
CA ILE A 102 -18.60 -7.94 -12.05
C ILE A 102 -20.11 -7.73 -12.10
N ASP A 103 -20.53 -6.64 -12.73
CA ASP A 103 -21.92 -6.47 -13.16
C ASP A 103 -22.11 -7.20 -14.50
N PRO A 104 -22.90 -8.29 -14.56
CA PRO A 104 -23.22 -8.92 -15.83
C PRO A 104 -24.04 -7.93 -16.66
N MET A 105 -23.39 -7.28 -17.62
CA MET A 105 -24.08 -6.45 -18.60
C MET A 105 -25.18 -7.29 -19.27
N GLU A 106 -26.44 -6.92 -19.07
CA GLU A 106 -27.61 -7.53 -19.73
C GLU A 106 -27.62 -7.24 -21.25
#